data_AF-A0A9E5E341-F1
#
_entry.id   AF-A0A9E5E341-F1
#
_cell.length_a   1.000
_cell.length_b   1.000
_cell.length_c   1.000
_cell.angle_alpha   90.00
_cell.angle_beta   90.00
_cell.angle_gamma   90.00
#
_symmetry.space_group_name_H-M   'P 1'
#
loop_
_entity.id
_entity.type
_entity.pdbx_description
1 polymer ?
#
loop_
_entity_poly.entity_id
_entity_poly.type
_entity_poly.pdbx_seq_one_letter_code
_entity_poly.pdbx_strand_id
1 'polypeptide(L)' 'MLSLASLNALDRPAFTAALGHLFEHSPWIEEETWLRRPFLDATHLHAELCATLRAAGPARQLEHIRAHPDFAGRLAR' A
#
# COMPACT_ATOMS: atom_id res chain seq x y z
N MET A 1 14.60 12.54 -0.32
CA MET A 1 13.79 11.63 -1.17
C MET A 1 14.45 10.26 -1.13
N LEU A 2 13.71 9.19 -0.83
CA LEU A 2 14.19 7.82 -0.95
C LEU A 2 14.28 7.42 -2.43
N SER A 3 15.33 6.68 -2.81
CA SER A 3 15.45 6.12 -4.14
C SER A 3 14.78 4.74 -4.23
N LEU A 4 14.41 4.30 -5.43
CA LEU A 4 13.88 2.96 -5.64
C LEU A 4 14.90 1.86 -5.26
N ALA A 5 16.17 2.09 -5.54
CA ALA A 5 17.26 1.19 -5.14
C ALA A 5 17.31 1.06 -3.60
N SER A 6 17.14 2.17 -2.88
CA SER A 6 17.05 2.16 -1.41
C SER A 6 15.82 1.35 -0.95
N LEU A 7 14.64 1.58 -1.54
CA LEU A 7 13.41 0.83 -1.22
C LEU A 7 13.56 -0.67 -1.46
N ASN A 8 14.27 -1.08 -2.52
CA ASN A 8 14.56 -2.49 -2.82
C ASN A 8 15.55 -3.14 -1.84
N ALA A 9 16.28 -2.36 -1.06
CA ALA A 9 17.25 -2.84 -0.09
C ALA A 9 16.74 -2.83 1.36
N LEU A 10 15.66 -2.10 1.66
CA LEU A 10 15.10 -2.03 3.02
C LEU A 10 14.63 -3.40 3.54
N ASP A 11 14.70 -3.60 4.85
CA ASP A 11 13.95 -4.67 5.49
C ASP A 11 12.44 -4.36 5.48
N ARG A 12 11.63 -5.33 5.92
CA ARG A 12 10.16 -5.18 5.86
C ARG A 12 9.65 -4.01 6.71
N PRO A 13 10.06 -3.87 8.00
CA PRO A 13 9.60 -2.76 8.81
C PRO A 13 9.97 -1.39 8.24
N ALA A 14 11.21 -1.21 7.75
CA ALA A 14 11.63 0.07 7.20
C ALA A 14 10.94 0.37 5.86
N PHE A 15 10.68 -0.63 5.03
CA PHE A 15 9.90 -0.46 3.80
C PHE A 15 8.46 -0.03 4.08
N THR A 16 7.79 -0.71 5.01
CA THR A 16 6.43 -0.34 5.45
C THR A 16 6.41 1.06 6.03
N ALA A 17 7.38 1.43 6.87
CA ALA A 17 7.45 2.79 7.41
C ALA A 17 7.70 3.85 6.31
N ALA A 18 8.52 3.53 5.31
CA ALA A 18 8.83 4.44 4.21
C ALA A 18 7.64 4.71 3.29
N LEU A 19 6.74 3.72 3.12
CA LEU A 19 5.60 3.81 2.21
C LEU A 19 4.24 3.90 2.92
N GLY A 20 4.16 3.70 4.23
CA GLY A 20 2.92 3.54 5.00
C GLY A 20 2.01 4.77 5.09
N HIS A 21 2.37 5.85 4.41
CA HIS A 21 1.51 7.03 4.20
C HIS A 21 0.75 6.97 2.86
N LEU A 22 1.02 5.98 2.01
CA LEU A 22 0.36 5.82 0.71
C LEU A 22 -1.05 5.24 0.85
N PHE A 23 -1.24 4.28 1.75
CA PHE A 23 -2.53 3.72 2.07
C PHE A 23 -2.90 4.02 3.52
N GLU A 24 -3.72 5.06 3.70
CA GLU A 24 -4.14 5.50 5.02
C GLU A 24 -4.78 4.35 5.81
N HIS A 25 -4.35 4.21 7.06
CA HIS A 25 -4.81 3.16 7.98
C HIS A 25 -4.69 1.73 7.45
N SER A 26 -3.84 1.46 6.45
CA SER A 26 -3.71 0.15 5.81
C SER A 26 -2.26 -0.28 5.54
N PRO A 27 -1.38 -0.29 6.59
CA PRO A 27 0.05 -0.63 6.44
C PRO A 27 0.30 -2.06 5.92
N TRP A 28 -0.72 -2.92 6.01
CA TRP A 28 -0.67 -4.28 5.50
C TRP A 28 -0.42 -4.34 3.98
N ILE A 29 -0.81 -3.30 3.24
CA ILE A 29 -0.61 -3.25 1.77
C ILE A 29 0.88 -3.14 1.47
N GLU A 30 1.60 -2.27 2.16
CA GLU A 30 3.04 -2.11 2.04
C GLU A 30 3.78 -3.35 2.57
N GLU A 31 3.34 -3.91 3.70
CA GLU A 31 3.93 -5.12 4.29
C GLU A 31 3.89 -6.33 3.36
N GLU A 32 2.75 -6.56 2.70
CA GLU A 32 2.59 -7.67 1.75
C GLU A 32 3.27 -7.40 0.42
N THR A 33 3.26 -6.15 -0.05
CA THR A 33 3.94 -5.75 -1.29
C THR A 33 5.46 -5.87 -1.18
N TRP A 34 6.03 -5.77 0.03
CA TRP A 34 7.47 -5.95 0.27
C TRP A 34 8.04 -7.26 -0.30
N LEU A 35 7.24 -8.33 -0.32
CA LEU A 35 7.61 -9.65 -0.84
C LEU A 35 7.78 -9.68 -2.37
N ARG A 36 7.30 -8.65 -3.07
CA ARG A 36 7.29 -8.55 -4.53
C ARG A 36 8.50 -7.81 -5.11
N ARG A 37 9.40 -7.36 -4.23
CA ARG A 37 10.67 -6.76 -4.63
C ARG A 37 11.56 -7.77 -5.38
N PRO A 38 12.43 -7.30 -6.29
CA PRO A 38 12.74 -5.91 -6.57
C PRO A 38 11.74 -5.23 -7.54
N PHE A 39 11.46 -3.96 -7.30
CA PHE A 39 10.72 -3.10 -8.22
C PHE A 39 11.66 -2.49 -9.26
N LEU A 40 11.15 -2.32 -10.49
CA LEU A 40 11.94 -1.87 -11.65
C LEU A 40 11.98 -0.35 -11.74
N ASP A 41 10.82 0.26 -11.53
CA ASP A 41 10.59 1.70 -11.51
C ASP A 41 9.42 2.02 -10.56
N ALA A 42 9.08 3.30 -10.44
CA ALA A 42 7.95 3.76 -9.63
C ALA A 42 6.59 3.25 -10.15
N THR A 43 6.46 3.04 -11.46
CA THR A 43 5.24 2.50 -12.10
C THR A 43 5.03 1.04 -11.70
N HIS A 44 6.10 0.24 -11.72
CA HIS A 44 6.07 -1.15 -11.27
C HIS A 44 5.72 -1.23 -9.77
N LEU A 45 6.35 -0.40 -8.92
CA LEU A 45 6.00 -0.32 -7.50
C LEU A 45 4.50 -0.01 -7.30
N HIS A 46 3.97 0.99 -8.00
CA HIS A 46 2.56 1.35 -7.92
C HIS A 46 1.64 0.20 -8.39
N ALA A 47 2.01 -0.48 -9.48
CA ALA A 47 1.26 -1.61 -10.01
C ALA A 47 1.19 -2.77 -8.99
N GLU A 48 2.31 -3.07 -8.32
CA GLU A 48 2.39 -4.12 -7.31
C GLU A 48 1.61 -3.77 -6.03
N LEU A 49 1.66 -2.52 -5.56
CA LEU A 49 0.84 -2.06 -4.44
C LEU A 49 -0.66 -2.23 -4.74
N CYS A 50 -1.09 -1.82 -5.94
CA CYS A 50 -2.46 -2.01 -6.39
C CYS A 50 -2.83 -3.49 -6.56
N ALA A 51 -1.89 -4.32 -7.02
CA ALA A 51 -2.11 -5.75 -7.18
C ALA A 51 -2.27 -6.45 -5.82
N THR A 52 -1.51 -6.06 -4.80
CA THR A 52 -1.67 -6.52 -3.42
C THR A 52 -3.06 -6.19 -2.87
N LEU A 53 -3.52 -4.95 -3.02
CA LEU A 53 -4.87 -4.55 -2.61
C LEU A 53 -5.96 -5.36 -3.35
N ARG A 54 -5.83 -5.56 -4.66
CA ARG A 54 -6.80 -6.33 -5.45
C ARG A 54 -6.78 -7.83 -5.13
N ALA A 55 -5.62 -8.38 -4.79
CA ALA A 55 -5.47 -9.78 -4.39
C ALA A 55 -5.97 -10.04 -2.95
N ALA A 56 -6.09 -8.99 -2.13
CA ALA A 56 -6.66 -9.10 -0.80
C ALA A 56 -8.11 -9.58 -0.87
N GLY A 57 -8.50 -10.47 0.05
CA GLY A 57 -9.87 -10.94 0.14
C GLY A 57 -10.85 -9.78 0.41
N PRO A 58 -12.15 -9.97 0.08
CA PRO A 58 -13.16 -8.91 0.17
C PRO A 58 -13.26 -8.28 1.57
N ALA A 59 -12.99 -9.05 2.63
CA ALA A 59 -12.97 -8.55 4.00
C ALA A 59 -11.91 -7.46 4.23
N ARG A 60 -10.68 -7.64 3.71
CA ARG A 60 -9.60 -6.66 3.85
C ARG A 60 -9.80 -5.43 2.97
N GLN A 61 -10.33 -5.63 1.76
CA GLN A 61 -10.72 -4.50 0.91
C GLN A 61 -11.79 -3.64 1.60
N LEU A 62 -12.78 -4.29 2.23
CA LEU A 62 -13.81 -3.58 2.96
C LEU A 62 -13.27 -2.88 4.22
N GLU A 63 -12.32 -3.49 4.93
CA GLU A 63 -11.61 -2.84 6.05
C GLU A 63 -10.90 -1.56 5.61
N HIS A 64 -10.15 -1.62 4.51
CA HIS A 64 -9.49 -0.45 3.91
C HIS A 64 -10.49 0.66 3.55
N ILE A 65 -11.61 0.31 2.90
CA ILE A 65 -12.67 1.27 2.56
C ILE A 65 -13.27 1.90 3.83
N ARG A 66 -13.57 1.08 4.85
CA ARG A 66 -14.17 1.52 6.12
C ARG A 66 -13.21 2.35 6.97
N ALA A 67 -11.91 2.18 6.79
CA ALA A 67 -10.92 2.99 7.46
C ALA A 67 -10.99 4.48 7.07
N HIS A 68 -11.77 4.81 6.03
CA HIS A 68 -12.05 6.18 5.63
C HIS A 68 -13.55 6.54 5.86
N PRO A 69 -13.96 6.82 7.11
CA PRO A 69 -15.36 7.16 7.43
C PRO A 69 -15.87 8.40 6.67
N ASP A 70 -14.98 9.27 6.22
CA ASP A 70 -15.31 10.48 5.44
C ASP A 70 -15.70 10.23 3.96
N PHE A 71 -15.54 9.02 3.42
CA PHE A 71 -16.07 8.71 2.08
C PHE A 71 -17.58 8.49 2.08
N ALA A 72 -18.16 8.03 3.21
CA ALA A 72 -19.61 7.86 3.35
C ALA A 72 -20.35 9.21 3.45
N GLY A 73 -19.70 10.27 3.95
CA GLY A 73 -20.30 11.60 4.08
C GLY A 73 -20.32 12.42 2.78
N ARG A 74 -19.46 12.10 1.80
CA ARG A 74 -19.28 12.92 0.58
C ARG A 74 -20.20 12.54 -0.59
N LEU A 75 -20.84 11.37 -0.53
CA LEU A 75 -21.86 10.93 -1.50
C LEU A 75 -23.30 11.17 -1.01
N ALA A 76 -23.46 11.66 0.22
CA ALA A 76 -24.76 11.86 0.87
C ALA A 76 -25.25 13.33 0.81
N ARG A 77 -24.69 14.17 -0.06
CA ARG A 77 -25.07 15.58 -0.18
C ARG A 77 -25.28 16.02 -1.62
#